data_AF-A0A7X2XLD6-F1
#
_entry.id   AF-A0A7X2XLD6-F1
#
_cell.length_a   1.000
_cell.length_b   1.000
_cell.length_c   1.000
_cell.angle_alpha   90.00
_cell.angle_beta   90.00
_cell.angle_gamma   90.00
#
_symmetry.space_group_name_H-M   'P 1'
#
loop_
_entity.id
_entity.type
_entity.pdbx_description
1 polymer ?
#
loop_
_entity_poly.entity_id
_entity_poly.type
_entity_poly.pdbx_seq_one_letter_code
_entity_poly.pdbx_strand_id
1 'polypeptide(L)'
;EVEPLAGYAVTTLDTDVQLVDHQLVTITVVNQKLPRGNVDFMKVDGRTNTSLQGAMFKVMKEENGHYTPVLQNGKEVVVASGKDGRFRVEGLEYGTYYLWELQAPTGYVQLTSPVSFTIGKDTRKELVTVVKNNKRPRIDVPDTGEETLYILMLVAILLFGSGYYLTKKTNN
;
A
#
# COMPACT_ATOMS: atom_id res chain seq x y z
N GLU A 1 -27.94 19.60 5.47
CA GLU A 1 -26.55 19.99 5.73
C GLU A 1 -25.65 19.40 4.66
N VAL A 2 -25.13 20.24 3.76
CA VAL A 2 -24.34 19.79 2.60
C VAL A 2 -22.86 19.57 2.93
N GLU A 3 -22.34 20.21 3.98
CA GLU A 3 -20.94 20.09 4.43
C GLU A 3 -20.90 20.01 5.97
N PRO A 4 -20.92 18.80 6.56
CA PRO A 4 -20.81 18.65 8.00
C PRO A 4 -19.41 18.96 8.51
N LEU A 5 -19.33 19.42 9.77
CA LEU A 5 -18.06 19.54 10.47
C LEU A 5 -17.39 18.17 10.63
N ALA A 6 -16.09 18.07 10.35
CA ALA A 6 -15.32 16.85 10.53
C ALA A 6 -15.49 16.26 11.96
N GLY A 7 -15.74 14.96 12.05
CA GLY A 7 -16.05 14.29 13.32
C GLY A 7 -17.48 14.37 13.79
N TYR A 8 -18.39 14.91 12.98
CA TYR A 8 -19.82 14.90 13.24
C TYR A 8 -20.57 14.26 12.08
N ALA A 9 -21.39 13.25 12.38
CA ALA A 9 -22.31 12.66 11.43
C ALA A 9 -23.59 13.51 11.34
N VAL A 10 -24.01 13.78 10.11
CA VAL A 10 -25.29 14.42 9.81
C VAL A 10 -26.43 13.51 10.27
N THR A 11 -27.28 13.99 11.18
CA THR A 11 -28.45 13.24 11.63
C THR A 11 -29.61 13.36 10.61
N THR A 12 -29.75 14.55 10.01
CA THR A 12 -30.82 14.88 9.06
C THR A 12 -30.24 15.71 7.91
N LEU A 13 -30.31 15.17 6.68
CA LEU A 13 -29.78 15.87 5.50
C LEU A 13 -30.64 17.10 5.16
N ASP A 14 -31.96 16.95 5.19
CA ASP A 14 -32.91 18.02 4.94
C ASP A 14 -33.60 18.44 6.24
N THR A 15 -33.86 19.74 6.38
CA THR A 15 -34.61 20.31 7.50
C THR A 15 -35.57 21.33 6.95
N ASP A 16 -36.83 20.93 6.85
CA ASP A 16 -37.88 21.79 6.34
C ASP A 16 -38.27 22.84 7.39
N VAL A 17 -38.55 24.06 6.92
CA VAL A 17 -39.08 25.14 7.73
C VAL A 17 -40.28 25.75 7.01
N GLN A 18 -41.36 26.01 7.75
CA GLN A 18 -42.52 26.72 7.24
C GLN A 18 -42.58 28.12 7.83
N LEU A 19 -42.79 29.11 6.96
CA LEU A 19 -42.98 30.51 7.35
C LEU A 19 -44.45 30.86 7.08
N VAL A 20 -45.20 31.09 8.15
CA VAL A 20 -46.64 31.38 8.09
C VAL A 20 -46.97 32.85 8.33
N ASP A 21 -46.04 33.60 8.94
CA ASP A 21 -46.14 35.03 9.21
C ASP A 21 -44.74 35.65 9.42
N HIS A 22 -44.67 36.86 9.99
CA HIS A 22 -43.43 37.59 10.25
C HIS A 22 -42.78 37.28 11.62
N GLN A 23 -43.18 36.22 12.32
CA GLN A 23 -42.51 35.82 13.56
C GLN A 23 -41.15 35.16 13.30
N LEU A 24 -40.25 35.31 14.28
CA LEU A 24 -38.97 34.63 14.28
C LEU A 24 -39.18 33.11 14.41
N VAL A 25 -38.79 32.36 13.39
CA VAL A 25 -38.75 30.89 13.43
C VAL A 25 -37.31 30.45 13.68
N THR A 26 -37.08 29.69 14.75
CA THR A 26 -35.77 29.11 15.08
C THR A 26 -35.79 27.61 14.79
N ILE A 27 -34.82 27.12 14.04
CA ILE A 27 -34.60 25.69 13.81
C ILE A 27 -33.32 25.23 14.51
N THR A 28 -33.36 24.03 15.07
CA THR A 28 -32.19 23.40 15.71
C THR A 28 -31.81 22.16 14.91
N VAL A 29 -30.63 22.20 14.29
CA VAL A 29 -30.04 21.05 13.61
C VAL A 29 -29.06 20.37 14.56
N VAL A 30 -29.19 19.06 14.73
CA VAL A 30 -28.38 18.27 15.67
C VAL A 30 -27.48 17.31 14.89
N ASN A 31 -26.19 17.33 15.19
CA ASN A 31 -25.22 16.38 14.64
C ASN A 31 -24.65 15.47 15.73
N GLN A 32 -24.31 14.24 15.36
CA GLN A 32 -23.74 13.27 16.29
C GLN A 32 -22.22 13.25 16.18
N LYS A 33 -21.54 13.53 17.30
CA LYS A 33 -20.08 13.41 17.35
C LYS A 33 -19.66 11.95 17.21
N LEU A 34 -18.83 11.65 16.21
CA LEU A 34 -18.31 10.32 15.98
C LEU A 34 -17.25 9.96 17.03
N PRO A 35 -17.35 8.78 17.67
CA PRO A 35 -16.28 8.26 18.50
C PRO A 35 -15.01 8.05 17.68
N ARG A 36 -13.86 8.00 18.36
CA ARG A 36 -12.55 7.75 17.74
C ARG A 36 -11.94 6.46 18.25
N GLY A 37 -11.12 5.85 17.42
CA GLY A 37 -10.43 4.61 17.73
C GLY A 37 -9.08 4.49 17.04
N ASN A 38 -8.40 3.38 17.36
CA ASN A 38 -7.07 3.07 16.86
C ASN A 38 -7.07 1.63 16.33
N VAL A 39 -6.19 1.33 15.38
CA VAL A 39 -5.94 -0.04 14.89
C VAL A 39 -4.45 -0.30 14.85
N ASP A 40 -4.07 -1.41 15.46
CA ASP A 40 -2.71 -1.92 15.48
C ASP A 40 -2.52 -2.94 14.35
N PHE A 41 -1.43 -2.80 13.60
CA PHE A 41 -1.11 -3.65 12.46
C PHE A 41 0.24 -4.33 12.63
N MET A 42 0.42 -5.46 11.93
CA MET A 42 1.71 -6.11 11.77
C MET A 42 1.91 -6.55 10.32
N LYS A 43 2.97 -6.04 9.71
CA LYS A 43 3.40 -6.38 8.36
C LYS A 43 4.26 -7.63 8.40
N VAL A 44 3.87 -8.66 7.64
CA VAL A 44 4.58 -9.95 7.64
C VAL A 44 4.77 -10.52 6.24
N ASP A 45 5.71 -11.46 6.14
CA ASP A 45 5.86 -12.38 5.02
C ASP A 45 4.68 -13.36 4.99
N GLY A 46 4.03 -13.50 3.84
CA GLY A 46 2.82 -14.30 3.70
C GLY A 46 3.01 -15.81 3.86
N ARG A 47 4.24 -16.32 3.76
CA ARG A 47 4.58 -17.75 3.91
C ARG A 47 5.14 -18.06 5.28
N THR A 48 6.04 -17.23 5.78
CA THR A 48 6.79 -17.49 7.02
C THR A 48 6.24 -16.77 8.24
N ASN A 49 5.32 -15.81 8.07
CA ASN A 49 4.81 -14.90 9.10
C ASN A 49 5.91 -14.10 9.83
N THR A 50 7.10 -13.99 9.25
CA THR A 50 8.18 -13.15 9.79
C THR A 50 7.86 -11.67 9.55
N SER A 51 8.23 -10.81 10.50
CA SER A 51 7.95 -9.37 10.45
C SER A 51 8.74 -8.67 9.35
N LEU A 52 8.11 -7.68 8.69
CA LEU A 52 8.72 -6.94 7.59
C LEU A 52 8.76 -5.43 7.88
N GLN A 53 9.97 -4.87 7.86
CA GLN A 53 10.22 -3.44 8.01
C GLN A 53 10.09 -2.70 6.68
N GLY A 54 9.67 -1.44 6.74
CA GLY A 54 9.80 -0.47 5.64
C GLY A 54 8.69 -0.51 4.60
N ALA A 55 7.58 -1.22 4.87
CA ALA A 55 6.35 -0.99 4.11
C ALA A 55 5.79 0.38 4.46
N MET A 56 5.40 1.19 3.47
CA MET A 56 4.77 2.49 3.69
C MET A 56 3.35 2.48 3.15
N PHE A 57 2.40 2.99 3.94
CA PHE A 57 0.99 3.05 3.60
C PHE A 57 0.45 4.47 3.76
N LYS A 58 -0.36 4.92 2.80
CA LYS A 58 -1.25 6.07 2.96
C LYS A 58 -2.61 5.56 3.44
N VAL A 59 -3.19 6.23 4.44
CA VAL A 59 -4.55 5.91 4.89
C VAL A 59 -5.55 6.68 4.03
N MET A 60 -6.47 5.96 3.44
CA MET A 60 -7.52 6.48 2.56
C MET A 60 -8.89 6.17 3.15
N LYS A 61 -9.88 6.99 2.81
CA LYS A 61 -11.31 6.71 2.99
C LYS A 61 -11.98 6.69 1.62
N GLU A 62 -13.17 6.13 1.55
CA GLU A 62 -13.97 6.16 0.32
C GLU A 62 -15.08 7.20 0.47
N GLU A 63 -15.18 8.09 -0.50
CA GLU A 63 -16.21 9.12 -0.58
C GLU A 63 -16.75 9.13 -2.01
N ASN A 64 -18.05 8.93 -2.18
CA ASN A 64 -18.73 8.91 -3.48
C ASN A 64 -18.07 7.95 -4.50
N GLY A 65 -17.65 6.77 -4.05
CA GLY A 65 -17.01 5.75 -4.89
C GLY A 65 -15.54 6.02 -5.25
N HIS A 66 -14.91 7.05 -4.66
CA HIS A 66 -13.52 7.42 -4.91
C HIS A 66 -12.71 7.37 -3.62
N TYR A 67 -11.45 6.93 -3.70
CA TYR A 67 -10.54 6.94 -2.57
C TYR A 67 -9.95 8.34 -2.36
N THR A 68 -10.16 8.92 -1.19
CA THR A 68 -9.61 10.23 -0.78
C THR A 68 -8.64 10.06 0.41
N PRO A 69 -7.55 10.84 0.48
CA PRO A 69 -6.62 10.77 1.60
C PRO A 69 -7.28 11.17 2.92
N VAL A 70 -7.00 10.41 3.98
CA VAL A 70 -7.35 10.83 5.34
C VAL A 70 -6.38 11.91 5.79
N LEU A 71 -6.91 13.01 6.32
CA LEU A 71 -6.13 14.11 6.85
C LEU A 71 -6.21 14.15 8.39
N GLN A 72 -5.06 14.29 9.04
CA GLN A 72 -4.96 14.66 10.46
C GLN A 72 -4.12 15.92 10.58
N ASN A 73 -4.64 16.93 11.28
CA ASN A 73 -3.98 18.24 11.43
C ASN A 73 -3.54 18.86 10.08
N GLY A 74 -4.37 18.70 9.04
CA GLY A 74 -4.11 19.21 7.70
C GLY A 74 -3.08 18.44 6.88
N LYS A 75 -2.65 17.24 7.33
CA LYS A 75 -1.66 16.41 6.64
C LYS A 75 -2.20 15.03 6.36
N GLU A 76 -1.82 14.46 5.21
CA GLU A 76 -2.13 13.08 4.88
C GLU A 76 -1.54 12.12 5.92
N VAL A 77 -2.33 11.12 6.32
CA VAL A 77 -1.88 10.10 7.26
C VAL A 77 -1.06 9.05 6.51
N VAL A 78 0.25 9.03 6.77
CA VAL A 78 1.19 8.03 6.25
C VAL A 78 1.81 7.27 7.41
N VAL A 79 1.81 5.94 7.33
CA VAL A 79 2.35 5.04 8.34
C VAL A 79 3.36 4.09 7.71
N ALA A 80 4.35 3.66 8.49
CA ALA A 80 5.39 2.75 8.03
C ALA A 80 5.62 1.60 9.01
N SER A 81 5.86 0.39 8.50
CA SER A 81 6.16 -0.76 9.33
C SER A 81 7.56 -0.65 9.95
N GLY A 82 7.63 -0.77 11.27
CA GLY A 82 8.86 -0.75 12.05
C GLY A 82 9.72 -2.00 11.90
N LYS A 83 10.82 -2.08 12.67
CA LYS A 83 11.73 -3.24 12.68
C LYS A 83 11.04 -4.56 13.07
N ASP A 84 10.06 -4.46 13.96
CA ASP A 84 9.18 -5.55 14.40
C ASP A 84 7.96 -5.76 13.47
N GLY A 85 7.93 -5.06 12.33
CA GLY A 85 6.82 -5.07 11.37
C GLY A 85 5.58 -4.31 11.86
N ARG A 86 5.59 -3.72 13.05
CA ARG A 86 4.41 -3.07 13.63
C ARG A 86 4.24 -1.65 13.11
N PHE A 87 2.98 -1.23 12.98
CA PHE A 87 2.59 0.16 12.76
C PHE A 87 1.17 0.37 13.26
N ARG A 88 0.78 1.63 13.46
CA ARG A 88 -0.50 1.97 14.09
C ARG A 88 -1.16 3.15 13.39
N VAL A 89 -2.48 3.06 13.26
CA VAL A 89 -3.33 4.18 12.87
C VAL A 89 -4.13 4.59 14.11
N GLU A 90 -4.04 5.85 14.51
CA GLU A 90 -4.58 6.34 15.78
C GLU A 90 -5.52 7.52 15.58
N GLY A 91 -6.53 7.64 16.45
CA GLY A 91 -7.35 8.85 16.57
C GLY A 91 -8.24 9.12 15.36
N LEU A 92 -8.55 8.09 14.57
CA LEU A 92 -9.51 8.19 13.48
C LEU A 92 -10.93 7.95 13.98
N GLU A 93 -11.89 8.58 13.32
CA GLU A 93 -13.31 8.41 13.60
C GLU A 93 -13.77 7.00 13.29
N TYR A 94 -14.93 6.63 13.83
CA TYR A 94 -15.55 5.36 13.47
C TYR A 94 -15.92 5.38 11.98
N GLY A 95 -15.54 4.32 11.27
CA GLY A 95 -15.68 4.25 9.82
C GLY A 95 -14.81 3.16 9.20
N THR A 96 -14.95 3.01 7.89
CA THR A 96 -14.14 2.09 7.07
C THR A 96 -13.07 2.88 6.33
N TYR A 97 -11.86 2.34 6.35
CA TYR A 97 -10.66 2.94 5.79
C TYR A 97 -9.85 1.91 5.03
N TYR A 98 -8.83 2.39 4.33
CA TYR A 98 -8.01 1.58 3.46
C TYR A 98 -6.54 1.96 3.62
N LEU A 99 -5.67 0.95 3.74
CA LEU A 99 -4.23 1.12 3.62
C LEU A 99 -3.84 0.99 2.15
N TRP A 100 -3.44 2.11 1.54
CA TRP A 100 -2.89 2.15 0.20
C TRP A 100 -1.37 2.00 0.27
N GLU A 101 -0.82 0.88 -0.18
CA GLU A 101 0.63 0.63 -0.12
C GLU A 101 1.36 1.53 -1.11
N LEU A 102 2.16 2.46 -0.59
CA LEU A 102 3.02 3.36 -1.37
C LEU A 102 4.34 2.69 -1.72
N GLN A 103 4.87 1.89 -0.78
CA GLN A 103 6.14 1.22 -0.91
C GLN A 103 6.07 -0.14 -0.22
N ALA A 104 6.42 -1.20 -0.94
CA ALA A 104 6.59 -2.53 -0.37
C ALA A 104 7.94 -2.66 0.37
N PRO A 105 8.08 -3.57 1.35
CA PRO A 105 9.36 -3.93 1.92
C PRO A 105 10.37 -4.40 0.86
N THR A 106 11.66 -4.17 1.11
CA THR A 106 12.73 -4.59 0.20
C THR A 106 12.66 -6.09 -0.10
N GLY A 107 12.64 -6.45 -1.39
CA GLY A 107 12.55 -7.84 -1.84
C GLY A 107 11.13 -8.43 -1.87
N TYR A 108 10.10 -7.62 -1.63
CA TYR A 108 8.69 -8.04 -1.70
C TYR A 108 7.96 -7.41 -2.90
N VAL A 109 6.84 -8.04 -3.27
CA VAL A 109 5.90 -7.53 -4.28
C VAL A 109 4.89 -6.62 -3.61
N GLN A 110 4.61 -5.47 -4.24
CA GLN A 110 3.58 -4.53 -3.80
C GLN A 110 2.19 -5.19 -3.89
N LEU A 111 1.32 -4.85 -2.94
CA LEU A 111 -0.07 -5.28 -2.91
C LEU A 111 -0.81 -4.79 -4.15
N THR A 112 -1.65 -5.68 -4.71
CA THR A 112 -2.47 -5.38 -5.88
C THR A 112 -3.74 -4.60 -5.56
N SER A 113 -4.16 -4.59 -4.29
CA SER A 113 -5.35 -3.89 -3.81
C SER A 113 -5.10 -3.30 -2.42
N PRO A 114 -5.76 -2.19 -2.06
CA PRO A 114 -5.71 -1.65 -0.71
C PRO A 114 -6.21 -2.64 0.34
N VAL A 115 -5.72 -2.52 1.56
CA VAL A 115 -6.18 -3.32 2.70
C VAL A 115 -7.29 -2.58 3.43
N SER A 116 -8.52 -3.08 3.39
CA SER A 116 -9.64 -2.49 4.12
C SER A 116 -9.56 -2.81 5.62
N PHE A 117 -9.92 -1.84 6.45
CA PHE A 117 -10.08 -2.00 7.90
C PHE A 117 -11.19 -1.09 8.43
N THR A 118 -11.81 -1.49 9.54
CA THR A 118 -12.92 -0.74 10.16
C THR A 118 -12.56 -0.35 11.60
N ILE A 119 -12.87 0.90 11.94
CA ILE A 119 -12.83 1.45 13.28
C ILE A 119 -14.27 1.57 13.77
N GLY A 120 -14.58 0.94 14.89
CA GLY A 120 -15.92 0.88 15.45
C GLY A 120 -15.89 0.40 16.89
N LYS A 121 -17.09 0.27 17.47
CA LYS A 121 -17.25 -0.16 18.87
C LYS A 121 -16.66 -1.54 19.13
N ASP A 122 -16.76 -2.41 18.12
CA ASP A 122 -16.29 -3.79 18.16
C ASP A 122 -14.85 -3.96 17.64
N THR A 123 -14.16 -2.86 17.29
CA THR A 123 -12.74 -2.92 16.98
C THR A 123 -12.02 -3.43 18.23
N ARG A 124 -11.64 -4.70 18.19
CA ARG A 124 -10.99 -5.36 19.32
C ARG A 124 -9.66 -4.67 19.58
N LYS A 125 -9.57 -3.97 20.72
CA LYS A 125 -8.37 -3.25 21.17
C LYS A 125 -7.11 -4.13 21.25
N GLU A 126 -7.27 -5.46 21.29
CA GLU A 126 -6.17 -6.42 21.48
C GLU A 126 -5.83 -7.23 20.22
N LEU A 127 -6.57 -7.07 19.11
CA LEU A 127 -6.30 -7.84 17.89
C LEU A 127 -5.41 -7.03 16.94
N VAL A 128 -4.18 -7.52 16.75
CA VAL A 128 -3.26 -6.97 15.75
C VAL A 128 -3.67 -7.46 14.36
N THR A 129 -3.96 -6.54 13.45
CA THR A 129 -4.34 -6.87 12.07
C THR A 129 -3.09 -7.19 11.24
N VAL A 130 -3.05 -8.39 10.67
CA VAL A 130 -1.89 -8.88 9.92
C VAL A 130 -2.00 -8.52 8.44
N VAL A 131 -0.97 -7.86 7.91
CA VAL A 131 -0.86 -7.49 6.49
C VAL A 131 0.27 -8.28 5.84
N LYS A 132 -0.08 -9.17 4.89
CA LYS A 132 0.86 -10.11 4.26
C LYS A 132 1.42 -9.54 2.95
N ASN A 133 2.72 -9.70 2.68
CA ASN A 133 3.25 -9.61 1.31
C ASN A 133 3.88 -10.93 0.88
N ASN A 134 3.94 -11.12 -0.43
CA ASN A 134 4.69 -12.20 -1.05
C ASN A 134 6.08 -11.72 -1.44
N LYS A 135 7.11 -12.54 -1.19
CA LYS A 135 8.46 -12.28 -1.69
C LYS A 135 8.45 -12.17 -3.21
N ARG A 136 9.27 -11.28 -3.75
CA ARG A 136 9.53 -11.19 -5.18
C ARG A 136 10.18 -12.49 -5.66
N PRO A 137 9.68 -13.14 -6.73
CA PRO A 137 10.37 -14.28 -7.31
C PRO A 137 11.80 -13.89 -7.69
N ARG A 138 12.78 -14.76 -7.40
CA ARG A 138 14.09 -14.64 -8.02
C ARG A 138 13.95 -15.14 -9.45
N ILE A 139 14.27 -14.30 -10.42
CA ILE A 139 14.53 -14.78 -11.78
C ILE A 139 16.00 -15.18 -11.78
N ASP A 140 16.25 -16.47 -11.63
CA ASP A 140 17.59 -17.01 -11.89
C ASP A 140 17.80 -16.93 -13.41
N VAL A 141 18.35 -15.80 -13.87
CA VAL A 141 18.80 -15.69 -15.26
C VAL A 141 19.96 -16.68 -15.40
N PRO A 142 19.94 -17.63 -16.35
CA PRO A 142 21.11 -18.46 -16.57
C PRO A 142 22.29 -17.54 -16.88
N ASP A 143 23.41 -17.80 -16.25
CA ASP A 143 24.67 -17.16 -16.56
C ASP A 143 25.08 -17.58 -17.98
N THR A 144 24.58 -16.86 -18.98
CA THR A 144 24.93 -17.04 -20.39
C THR A 144 26.06 -16.09 -20.81
N GLY A 145 26.73 -15.45 -19.84
CA GLY A 145 27.59 -14.29 -20.06
C GLY A 145 29.08 -14.58 -20.15
N GLU A 146 29.60 -15.60 -19.47
CA GLU A 146 31.06 -15.83 -19.45
C GLU A 146 31.49 -17.16 -20.09
N GLU A 147 30.97 -18.29 -19.62
CA GLU A 147 31.46 -19.62 -20.07
C GLU A 147 31.21 -19.89 -21.57
N THR A 148 30.02 -19.56 -22.08
CA THR A 148 29.68 -19.75 -23.50
C THR A 148 30.49 -18.85 -24.42
N LEU A 149 30.86 -17.65 -23.97
CA LEU A 149 31.65 -16.69 -24.74
C LEU A 149 33.10 -17.15 -24.87
N TYR A 150 33.71 -17.66 -23.80
CA TYR A 150 35.06 -18.25 -23.85
C TYR A 150 35.09 -19.49 -24.75
N ILE A 151 34.08 -20.37 -24.67
CA ILE A 151 33.98 -21.53 -25.56
C ILE A 151 33.84 -21.09 -27.03
N LEU A 152 33.01 -20.09 -27.32
CA LEU A 152 32.84 -19.56 -28.68
C LEU A 152 34.13 -18.91 -29.21
N MET A 153 34.85 -18.17 -28.36
CA MET A 153 36.15 -17.58 -28.70
C MET A 153 37.21 -18.65 -28.97
N LEU A 154 37.28 -19.70 -28.16
CA LEU A 154 38.23 -20.81 -28.38
C LEU A 154 37.96 -21.55 -29.68
N VAL A 155 36.69 -21.81 -30.01
CA VAL A 155 36.31 -22.42 -31.31
C VAL A 155 36.69 -21.51 -32.47
N ALA A 156 36.45 -20.20 -32.37
CA ALA A 156 36.83 -19.25 -33.41
C ALA A 156 38.36 -19.23 -33.63
N ILE A 157 39.16 -19.18 -32.56
CA ILE A 157 40.62 -19.19 -32.63
C ILE A 157 41.14 -20.48 -33.30
N LEU A 158 40.56 -21.65 -32.97
CA LEU A 158 40.91 -22.92 -33.61
C LEU A 158 40.59 -22.93 -35.12
N LEU A 159 39.44 -22.38 -35.52
CA LEU A 159 39.06 -22.28 -36.93
C LEU A 159 39.97 -21.32 -37.71
N PHE A 160 40.31 -20.16 -37.14
CA PHE A 160 41.24 -19.22 -37.78
C PHE A 160 42.67 -19.77 -37.85
N GLY A 161 43.17 -20.40 -36.78
CA GLY A 161 44.50 -20.99 -36.73
C GLY A 161 44.68 -22.16 -37.71
N SER A 162 43.69 -23.05 -37.79
CA SER A 162 43.71 -24.17 -38.73
C SER A 162 43.62 -23.70 -40.19
N GLY A 163 42.75 -22.72 -40.49
CA GLY A 163 42.65 -22.11 -41.81
C GLY A 163 43.96 -21.45 -42.26
N TYR A 164 44.62 -20.71 -41.36
CA TYR A 164 45.94 -20.10 -41.61
C TYR A 164 47.04 -21.14 -41.80
N TYR A 165 47.05 -22.20 -41.00
CA TYR A 165 48.02 -23.29 -41.13
C TYR A 165 47.87 -24.03 -42.47
N LEU A 166 46.64 -24.32 -42.87
CA LEU A 166 46.34 -25.00 -44.15
C LEU A 166 46.78 -24.15 -45.34
N THR A 167 46.47 -22.85 -45.34
CA THR A 167 46.88 -21.92 -46.41
C THR A 167 48.40 -21.73 -46.50
N LYS A 168 49.11 -21.73 -45.36
CA LYS A 168 50.58 -21.66 -45.36
C LYS A 168 51.23 -22.96 -45.85
N LYS A 169 50.67 -24.13 -45.51
CA LYS A 169 51.17 -25.44 -45.96
C LYS A 169 50.99 -25.65 -47.47
N THR A 170 49.94 -25.10 -48.07
CA THR A 170 49.71 -25.20 -49.52
C THR A 170 50.58 -24.25 -50.36
N ASN A 171 51.19 -23.24 -49.75
CA ASN A 171 52.01 -22.23 -50.43
C ASN A 171 53.54 -22.46 -50.30
N ASN A 172 53.95 -23.61 -49.76
CA ASN A 172 55.33 -24.09 -49.66
C ASN A 172 55.47 -25.42 -50.41
#